data_AF-A0A127EXD0-F1
#
_entry.id   AF-A0A127EXD0-F1
#
_cell.length_a   1.000
_cell.length_b   1.000
_cell.length_c   1.000
_cell.angle_alpha   90.00
_cell.angle_beta   90.00
_cell.angle_gamma   90.00
#
_symmetry.space_group_name_H-M   'P 1'
#
loop_
_entity.id
_entity.type
_entity.pdbx_description
1 polymer ?
#
loop_
_entity_poly.entity_id
_entity_poly.type
_entity_poly.pdbx_seq_one_letter_code
_entity_poly.pdbx_strand_id
1 'polypeptide(L)'
;MRLRLRPALACDRHAAFRVAASRALLIFAALILILANSDHAAAQCGGPPIAGPPLPCPQPSASVNGSGFASAQGGLFDIGTQFQTRLGAHTSYRDGTSAGNNPQGGGAESAFDRYRTWFEGYGSSTTTDAQGQFLGDRRKTYGGIAGAGVTVTPGVTFGASVDGSRTNIDVPGATGRIDLTQLGLIGNFEHGPWNLGVTGIYGFGNVHSSRFDTGGISSAAYQARLWGTMAELSYYVALPNNSRFVPKLTADWLHTRTDSFTETGGANPISGSSVSASRIRMMVGGEIGHSWLVDRTIFDVSVYARLVENLSQNIGDLAISDPNVNGVQFVTGVRESSMGADAGASFSVKLSQLARLYAAYDGRFRGNLTSHSGTIGAEFRF
;
A
#
# COMPACT_ATOMS: atom_id res chain seq x y z
N MET A 1 71.87 21.65 16.22
CA MET A 1 70.64 22.15 15.58
C MET A 1 69.55 21.08 15.75
N ARG A 2 68.65 21.23 16.74
CA ARG A 2 67.58 20.26 17.04
C ARG A 2 66.25 20.85 16.56
N LEU A 3 65.64 20.27 15.52
CA LEU A 3 64.31 20.66 15.06
C LEU A 3 63.25 20.02 15.99
N ARG A 4 62.47 20.86 16.68
CA ARG A 4 61.22 20.46 17.36
C ARG A 4 60.08 20.53 16.36
N LEU A 5 59.44 19.39 16.06
CA LEU A 5 58.16 19.33 15.37
C LEU A 5 57.03 19.56 16.38
N ARG A 6 56.15 20.53 16.09
CA ARG A 6 54.87 20.75 16.78
C ARG A 6 53.82 19.77 16.23
N PRO A 7 52.93 19.19 17.05
CA PRO A 7 51.78 18.44 16.54
C PRO A 7 50.70 19.41 16.03
N ALA A 8 50.16 19.11 14.85
CA ALA A 8 49.02 19.80 14.25
C ALA A 8 47.72 19.38 14.94
N LEU A 9 46.84 20.37 15.14
CA LEU A 9 45.49 20.23 15.70
C LEU A 9 44.65 19.22 14.90
N ALA A 10 44.27 18.12 15.54
CA ALA A 10 43.18 17.27 15.09
C ALA A 10 41.86 18.00 15.39
N CYS A 11 41.30 18.64 14.37
CA CYS A 11 40.04 19.37 14.44
C CYS A 11 38.85 18.40 14.52
N ASP A 12 37.93 18.76 15.39
CA ASP A 12 36.85 17.99 16.00
C ASP A 12 35.70 17.65 15.01
N ARG A 13 35.91 16.69 14.10
CA ARG A 13 34.89 16.24 13.13
C ARG A 13 33.88 15.24 13.71
N HIS A 14 34.11 14.71 14.91
CA HIS A 14 33.25 13.69 15.53
C HIS A 14 32.05 14.28 16.27
N ALA A 15 32.15 15.49 16.81
CA ALA A 15 31.04 16.16 17.50
C ALA A 15 29.95 16.66 16.52
N ALA A 16 30.35 17.21 15.37
CA ALA A 16 29.40 17.75 14.38
C ALA A 16 28.48 16.68 13.75
N PHE A 17 28.99 15.44 13.57
CA PHE A 17 28.23 14.37 12.92
C PHE A 17 27.17 13.72 13.84
N ARG A 18 27.44 13.66 15.16
CA ARG A 18 26.49 13.13 16.16
C ARG A 18 25.26 14.03 16.34
N VAL A 19 25.43 15.34 16.15
CA VAL A 19 24.34 16.32 16.21
C VAL A 19 23.50 16.32 14.92
N ALA A 20 24.09 16.00 13.77
CA ALA A 20 23.38 15.93 12.49
C ALA A 20 22.44 14.70 12.39
N ALA A 21 22.90 13.53 12.83
CA ALA A 21 22.09 12.30 12.78
C ALA A 21 20.89 12.31 13.74
N SER A 22 21.06 12.89 14.93
CA SER A 22 19.99 13.07 15.91
C SER A 22 18.97 14.12 15.47
N ARG A 23 19.41 15.19 14.80
CA ARG A 23 18.52 16.19 14.19
C ARG A 23 17.76 15.63 12.99
N ALA A 24 18.37 14.79 12.15
CA ALA A 24 17.67 14.15 11.04
C ALA A 24 16.56 13.21 11.53
N LEU A 25 16.81 12.41 12.58
CA LEU A 25 15.82 11.52 13.19
C LEU A 25 14.64 12.31 13.81
N LEU A 26 14.93 13.44 14.49
CA LEU A 26 13.91 14.31 15.06
C LEU A 26 13.11 15.07 13.99
N ILE A 27 13.75 15.50 12.89
CA ILE A 27 13.07 16.13 11.75
C ILE A 27 12.16 15.11 11.05
N PHE A 28 12.61 13.85 10.90
CA PHE A 28 11.80 12.80 10.30
C PHE A 28 10.61 12.39 11.18
N ALA A 29 10.83 12.25 12.50
CA ALA A 29 9.75 12.02 13.47
C ALA A 29 8.77 13.20 13.54
N ALA A 30 9.26 14.43 13.47
CA ALA A 30 8.42 15.63 13.40
C ALA A 30 7.63 15.70 12.08
N LEU A 31 8.20 15.27 10.95
CA LEU A 31 7.47 15.21 9.67
C LEU A 31 6.33 14.19 9.73
N ILE A 32 6.54 13.04 10.38
CA ILE A 32 5.51 12.02 10.62
C ILE A 32 4.39 12.57 11.52
N LEU A 33 4.72 13.33 12.56
CA LEU A 33 3.75 13.98 13.44
C LEU A 33 3.00 15.16 12.78
N ILE A 34 3.64 15.90 11.88
CA ILE A 34 3.01 17.02 11.14
C ILE A 34 2.05 16.48 10.08
N LEU A 35 2.38 15.38 9.39
CA LEU A 35 1.50 14.75 8.39
C LEU A 35 0.27 14.09 9.02
N ALA A 36 0.36 13.64 10.28
CA ALA A 36 -0.76 13.09 11.04
C ALA A 36 -1.80 14.13 11.50
N ASN A 37 -1.50 15.44 11.40
CA ASN A 37 -2.39 16.54 11.81
C ASN A 37 -2.87 17.38 10.61
N SER A 38 -2.97 16.79 9.41
CA SER A 38 -3.61 17.46 8.28
C SER A 38 -5.10 17.60 8.59
N ASP A 39 -5.48 18.77 9.12
CA ASP A 39 -6.87 19.11 9.41
C ASP A 39 -7.75 18.86 8.19
N HIS A 40 -8.92 18.29 8.49
CA HIS A 40 -9.89 17.83 7.52
C HIS A 40 -10.51 19.05 6.83
N ALA A 41 -10.05 19.34 5.61
CA ALA A 41 -10.81 20.18 4.70
C ALA A 41 -11.96 19.34 4.14
N ALA A 42 -13.00 19.11 4.96
CA ALA A 42 -14.30 18.74 4.45
C ALA A 42 -14.73 19.86 3.49
N ALA A 43 -14.91 19.53 2.21
CA ALA A 43 -15.59 20.41 1.27
C ALA A 43 -17.07 20.48 1.69
N GLN A 44 -17.36 21.25 2.73
CA GLN A 44 -18.71 21.71 3.00
C GLN A 44 -19.07 22.68 1.88
N CYS A 45 -20.19 22.42 1.22
CA CYS A 45 -20.76 23.29 0.21
C CYS A 45 -21.03 24.69 0.81
N GLY A 46 -20.05 25.58 0.68
CA GLY A 46 -20.16 27.00 0.98
C GLY A 46 -19.78 27.80 -0.26
N GLY A 47 -20.71 27.92 -1.21
CA GLY A 47 -20.59 28.93 -2.25
C GLY A 47 -20.71 30.33 -1.61
N PRO A 48 -20.08 31.37 -2.18
CA PRO A 48 -20.25 32.74 -1.70
C PRO A 48 -21.73 33.16 -1.77
N PRO A 49 -22.18 34.10 -0.93
CA PRO A 49 -23.58 34.48 -0.85
C PRO A 49 -23.99 35.24 -2.11
N ILE A 50 -24.51 34.52 -3.11
CA ILE A 50 -25.23 35.12 -4.23
C ILE A 50 -26.71 35.09 -3.86
N ALA A 51 -27.32 36.26 -3.80
CA ALA A 51 -28.75 36.45 -3.52
C ALA A 51 -29.59 35.79 -4.63
N GLY A 52 -29.96 34.54 -4.41
CA GLY A 52 -30.94 33.79 -5.18
C GLY A 52 -31.62 32.79 -4.25
N PRO A 53 -32.83 32.29 -4.58
CA PRO A 53 -33.45 31.23 -3.80
C PRO A 53 -32.45 30.06 -3.68
N PRO A 54 -32.24 29.48 -2.49
CA PRO A 54 -31.29 28.40 -2.31
C PRO A 54 -31.63 27.29 -3.30
N LEU A 55 -30.68 26.95 -4.18
CA LEU A 55 -30.77 25.72 -4.96
C LEU A 55 -30.99 24.59 -3.96
N PRO A 56 -32.06 23.79 -4.08
CA PRO A 56 -32.27 22.68 -3.18
C PRO A 56 -31.06 21.75 -3.29
N CYS A 57 -30.40 21.46 -2.17
CA CYS A 57 -29.45 20.36 -2.11
C CYS A 57 -30.13 19.12 -2.71
N PRO A 58 -29.47 18.37 -3.60
CA PRO A 58 -30.01 17.10 -4.05
C PRO A 58 -30.36 16.27 -2.81
N GLN A 59 -31.64 15.95 -2.69
CA GLN A 59 -32.16 15.15 -1.60
C GLN A 59 -31.40 13.81 -1.57
N PRO A 60 -31.09 13.26 -0.38
CA PRO A 60 -30.28 12.04 -0.22
C PRO A 60 -30.96 10.73 -0.70
N SER A 61 -32.04 10.81 -1.48
CA SER A 61 -32.74 9.62 -1.99
C SER A 61 -32.01 8.90 -3.13
N ALA A 62 -31.01 9.53 -3.77
CA ALA A 62 -30.23 8.92 -4.86
C ALA A 62 -28.85 8.35 -4.43
N SER A 63 -28.42 8.53 -3.16
CA SER A 63 -27.02 8.26 -2.76
C SER A 63 -26.75 6.86 -2.21
N VAL A 64 -27.77 6.05 -1.90
CA VAL A 64 -27.57 4.66 -1.42
C VAL A 64 -27.33 3.71 -2.60
N ASN A 65 -28.03 3.94 -3.71
CA ASN A 65 -27.95 3.13 -4.91
C ASN A 65 -26.57 3.30 -5.54
N GLY A 66 -25.70 2.30 -5.39
CA GLY A 66 -24.35 2.31 -5.96
C GLY A 66 -23.19 2.61 -5.00
N SER A 67 -23.44 3.11 -3.78
CA SER A 67 -22.34 3.40 -2.84
C SER A 67 -21.57 2.14 -2.42
N GLY A 68 -22.25 1.00 -2.26
CA GLY A 68 -21.59 -0.29 -2.03
C GLY A 68 -20.70 -0.73 -3.21
N PHE A 69 -21.12 -0.45 -4.45
CA PHE A 69 -20.33 -0.74 -5.64
C PHE A 69 -19.12 0.20 -5.76
N ALA A 70 -19.31 1.49 -5.52
CA ALA A 70 -18.23 2.49 -5.54
C ALA A 70 -17.16 2.17 -4.48
N SER A 71 -17.61 1.74 -3.28
CA SER A 71 -16.73 1.23 -2.23
C SER A 71 -15.97 -0.03 -2.66
N ALA A 72 -16.63 -0.97 -3.36
CA ALA A 72 -15.98 -2.16 -3.87
C ALA A 72 -14.88 -1.84 -4.89
N GLN A 73 -15.09 -0.85 -5.76
CA GLN A 73 -14.06 -0.34 -6.68
C GLN A 73 -12.84 0.21 -5.93
N GLY A 74 -13.08 1.03 -4.90
CA GLY A 74 -12.00 1.48 -4.00
C GLY A 74 -11.30 0.30 -3.32
N GLY A 75 -12.05 -0.72 -2.90
CA GLY A 75 -11.55 -1.94 -2.26
C GLY A 75 -10.55 -2.68 -3.14
N LEU A 76 -10.84 -2.83 -4.43
CA LEU A 76 -9.94 -3.46 -5.39
C LEU A 76 -8.61 -2.71 -5.52
N PHE A 77 -8.62 -1.37 -5.56
CA PHE A 77 -7.39 -0.58 -5.57
C PHE A 77 -6.56 -0.76 -4.30
N ASP A 78 -7.20 -0.91 -3.14
CA ASP A 78 -6.50 -1.08 -1.87
C ASP A 78 -5.88 -2.46 -1.73
N ILE A 79 -6.61 -3.53 -2.06
CA ILE A 79 -6.08 -4.91 -2.03
C ILE A 79 -4.92 -5.04 -3.04
N GLY A 80 -5.08 -4.51 -4.26
CA GLY A 80 -4.03 -4.52 -5.28
C GLY A 80 -2.77 -3.76 -4.85
N THR A 81 -2.93 -2.54 -4.30
CA THR A 81 -1.79 -1.75 -3.78
C THR A 81 -1.05 -2.47 -2.67
N GLN A 82 -1.79 -3.05 -1.74
CA GLN A 82 -1.21 -3.75 -0.60
C GLN A 82 -0.41 -4.97 -1.05
N PHE A 83 -0.94 -5.76 -1.99
CA PHE A 83 -0.22 -6.91 -2.51
C PHE A 83 1.04 -6.50 -3.28
N GLN A 84 0.99 -5.49 -4.15
CA GLN A 84 2.20 -4.96 -4.82
C GLN A 84 3.25 -4.49 -3.80
N THR A 85 2.81 -3.77 -2.77
CA THR A 85 3.72 -3.23 -1.75
C THR A 85 4.40 -4.35 -0.96
N ARG A 86 3.64 -5.35 -0.48
CA ARG A 86 4.20 -6.52 0.21
C ARG A 86 5.14 -7.31 -0.71
N LEU A 87 4.69 -7.54 -1.94
CA LEU A 87 5.43 -8.28 -2.93
C LEU A 87 6.75 -7.58 -3.29
N GLY A 88 6.75 -6.26 -3.44
CA GLY A 88 7.95 -5.44 -3.66
C GLY A 88 8.83 -5.32 -2.41
N ALA A 89 8.29 -5.49 -1.21
CA ALA A 89 9.08 -5.48 0.01
C ALA A 89 10.07 -6.65 0.06
N HIS A 90 9.74 -7.80 -0.53
CA HIS A 90 10.66 -8.94 -0.72
C HIS A 90 11.85 -8.65 -1.66
N THR A 91 11.77 -7.58 -2.45
CA THR A 91 12.87 -7.09 -3.30
C THR A 91 13.58 -5.88 -2.68
N SER A 92 12.95 -5.26 -1.67
CA SER A 92 13.45 -4.07 -1.00
C SER A 92 14.36 -4.43 0.17
N TYR A 93 15.23 -3.50 0.57
CA TYR A 93 16.07 -3.66 1.78
C TYR A 93 15.27 -3.70 3.09
N ARG A 94 13.94 -3.49 3.01
CA ARG A 94 12.98 -3.53 4.11
C ARG A 94 12.74 -4.95 4.64
N ASP A 95 12.47 -5.88 3.71
CA ASP A 95 12.20 -7.29 4.01
C ASP A 95 13.17 -8.24 3.29
N GLY A 96 14.07 -7.75 2.45
CA GLY A 96 15.14 -8.55 1.85
C GLY A 96 16.29 -8.82 2.81
N THR A 97 16.90 -10.01 2.70
CA THR A 97 18.36 -10.35 2.59
C THR A 97 19.46 -9.50 3.27
N SER A 98 19.23 -8.22 3.52
CA SER A 98 20.17 -7.14 3.82
C SER A 98 20.96 -7.30 5.12
N ALA A 99 20.48 -8.09 6.07
CA ALA A 99 21.29 -8.40 7.26
C ALA A 99 22.55 -9.21 6.90
N GLY A 100 22.53 -9.92 5.75
CA GLY A 100 23.69 -10.58 5.15
C GLY A 100 24.26 -9.82 3.94
N ASN A 101 23.42 -9.20 3.11
CA ASN A 101 23.87 -8.51 1.89
C ASN A 101 24.13 -7.03 2.18
N ASN A 102 25.28 -6.73 2.77
CA ASN A 102 25.84 -5.39 2.70
C ASN A 102 26.64 -5.29 1.38
N PRO A 103 26.12 -4.68 0.31
CA PRO A 103 26.84 -4.56 -0.96
C PRO A 103 28.11 -3.69 -0.84
N GLN A 104 28.24 -2.93 0.26
CA GLN A 104 29.42 -2.12 0.59
C GLN A 104 30.33 -2.80 1.64
N GLY A 105 30.07 -4.05 2.02
CA GLY A 105 30.90 -4.78 2.98
C GLY A 105 30.47 -6.22 3.24
N GLY A 106 31.10 -7.15 2.52
CA GLY A 106 31.55 -8.44 3.08
C GLY A 106 30.55 -9.57 3.30
N GLY A 107 29.32 -9.50 2.79
CA GLY A 107 28.40 -10.65 2.82
C GLY A 107 27.81 -10.90 1.44
N ALA A 108 28.49 -11.72 0.66
CA ALA A 108 27.93 -12.28 -0.56
C ALA A 108 26.94 -13.38 -0.19
N GLU A 109 25.81 -13.47 -0.90
CA GLU A 109 24.94 -14.63 -0.82
C GLU A 109 25.75 -15.90 -1.10
N SER A 110 25.62 -16.89 -0.22
CA SER A 110 26.18 -18.22 -0.42
C SER A 110 25.56 -18.84 -1.67
N ALA A 111 26.37 -19.43 -2.55
CA ALA A 111 25.91 -20.14 -3.74
C ALA A 111 24.96 -21.33 -3.45
N PHE A 112 24.82 -21.69 -2.17
CA PHE A 112 23.97 -22.77 -1.68
C PHE A 112 22.54 -22.35 -1.30
N ASP A 113 22.24 -21.05 -1.11
CA ASP A 113 20.90 -20.57 -0.73
C ASP A 113 20.17 -19.97 -1.95
N ARG A 114 20.00 -20.78 -3.00
CA ARG A 114 19.48 -20.31 -4.29
C ARG A 114 17.96 -20.12 -4.26
N TYR A 115 17.26 -20.95 -3.51
CA TYR A 115 15.81 -20.96 -3.47
C TYR A 115 15.31 -20.30 -2.20
N ARG A 116 14.20 -19.59 -2.31
CA ARG A 116 13.48 -19.06 -1.17
C ARG A 116 12.00 -19.35 -1.28
N THR A 117 11.35 -19.55 -0.15
CA THR A 117 9.89 -19.62 -0.04
C THR A 117 9.44 -18.75 1.10
N TRP A 118 8.29 -18.13 0.99
CA TRP A 118 7.75 -17.29 2.05
C TRP A 118 6.24 -17.49 2.20
N PHE A 119 5.77 -17.23 3.41
CA PHE A 119 4.37 -17.30 3.79
C PHE A 119 4.03 -16.10 4.66
N GLU A 120 2.90 -15.46 4.39
CA GLU A 120 2.45 -14.28 5.12
C GLU A 120 0.97 -14.40 5.48
N GLY A 121 0.62 -13.88 6.65
CA GLY A 121 -0.74 -13.53 7.02
C GLY A 121 -0.82 -12.03 7.24
N TYR A 122 -1.92 -11.41 6.80
CA TYR A 122 -2.11 -9.97 6.96
C TYR A 122 -3.56 -9.60 7.24
N GLY A 123 -3.73 -8.39 7.77
CA GLY A 123 -5.03 -7.75 7.95
C GLY A 123 -4.93 -6.24 7.83
N SER A 124 -5.99 -5.61 7.33
CA SER A 124 -6.07 -4.15 7.21
C SER A 124 -7.45 -3.60 7.54
N SER A 125 -7.48 -2.35 8.00
CA SER A 125 -8.69 -1.53 8.12
C SER A 125 -8.48 -0.25 7.35
N THR A 126 -9.38 0.07 6.44
CA THR A 126 -9.38 1.28 5.62
C THR A 126 -10.69 2.02 5.83
N THR A 127 -10.61 3.34 5.95
CA THR A 127 -11.77 4.23 6.01
C THR A 127 -11.62 5.26 4.91
N THR A 128 -12.70 5.49 4.16
CA THR A 128 -12.78 6.57 3.17
C THR A 128 -13.90 7.51 3.56
N ASP A 129 -13.62 8.81 3.52
CA ASP A 129 -14.61 9.83 3.85
C ASP A 129 -15.67 9.98 2.77
N ALA A 130 -16.77 10.64 3.12
CA ALA A 130 -17.80 11.00 2.15
C ALA A 130 -17.26 11.93 1.08
N GLN A 131 -17.66 11.72 -0.18
CA GLN A 131 -17.25 12.56 -1.32
C GLN A 131 -18.30 12.58 -2.41
N GLY A 132 -18.72 13.77 -2.85
CA GLY A 132 -19.81 13.91 -3.81
C GLY A 132 -21.06 13.16 -3.34
N GLN A 133 -21.49 12.13 -4.09
CA GLN A 133 -22.63 11.26 -3.75
C GLN A 133 -22.24 10.02 -2.93
N PHE A 134 -20.95 9.77 -2.72
CA PHE A 134 -20.46 8.66 -1.91
C PHE A 134 -20.53 9.01 -0.42
N LEU A 135 -21.19 8.16 0.36
CA LEU A 135 -21.47 8.40 1.79
C LEU A 135 -20.29 8.13 2.74
N GLY A 136 -19.17 7.67 2.21
CA GLY A 136 -18.05 7.15 2.99
C GLY A 136 -18.18 5.65 3.24
N ASP A 137 -17.07 5.01 3.58
CA ASP A 137 -17.03 3.58 3.88
C ASP A 137 -16.03 3.20 4.96
N ARG A 138 -16.20 1.97 5.44
CA ARG A 138 -15.18 1.25 6.17
C ARG A 138 -14.98 -0.12 5.55
N ARG A 139 -13.71 -0.47 5.34
CA ARG A 139 -13.31 -1.72 4.68
C ARG A 139 -12.33 -2.46 5.56
N LYS A 140 -12.55 -3.75 5.76
CA LYS A 140 -11.66 -4.63 6.55
C LYS A 140 -11.22 -5.80 5.69
N THR A 141 -9.93 -5.94 5.49
CA THR A 141 -9.34 -7.01 4.70
C THR A 141 -8.55 -7.95 5.58
N TYR A 142 -8.56 -9.23 5.26
CA TYR A 142 -7.61 -10.20 5.76
C TYR A 142 -7.28 -11.19 4.65
N GLY A 143 -6.09 -11.75 4.70
CA GLY A 143 -5.64 -12.69 3.69
C GLY A 143 -4.32 -13.36 4.03
N GLY A 144 -3.91 -14.23 3.13
CA GLY A 144 -2.66 -14.96 3.22
C GLY A 144 -1.95 -15.02 1.88
N ILE A 145 -0.62 -15.02 1.95
CA ILE A 145 0.26 -15.08 0.78
C ILE A 145 1.18 -16.27 0.94
N ALA A 146 1.41 -16.97 -0.17
CA ALA A 146 2.49 -17.94 -0.29
C ALA A 146 3.27 -17.67 -1.57
N GLY A 147 4.60 -17.77 -1.51
CA GLY A 147 5.43 -17.54 -2.67
C GLY A 147 6.75 -18.29 -2.63
N ALA A 148 7.37 -18.34 -3.81
CA ALA A 148 8.67 -18.94 -4.01
C ALA A 148 9.51 -18.07 -4.96
N GLY A 149 10.82 -18.12 -4.80
CA GLY A 149 11.75 -17.35 -5.60
C GLY A 149 13.09 -18.04 -5.76
N VAL A 150 13.86 -17.55 -6.72
CA VAL A 150 15.15 -18.09 -7.12
C VAL A 150 16.12 -16.96 -7.41
N THR A 151 17.34 -17.07 -6.88
CA THR A 151 18.48 -16.24 -7.28
C THR A 151 19.17 -16.90 -8.47
N VAL A 152 19.04 -16.33 -9.66
CA VAL A 152 19.59 -16.94 -10.90
C VAL A 152 21.09 -16.72 -10.99
N THR A 153 21.52 -15.49 -10.66
CA THR A 153 22.91 -15.06 -10.55
C THR A 153 22.98 -14.06 -9.41
N PRO A 154 24.16 -13.82 -8.78
CA PRO A 154 24.27 -12.80 -7.74
C PRO A 154 23.69 -11.46 -8.20
N GLY A 155 22.81 -10.89 -7.38
CA GLY A 155 22.10 -9.65 -7.66
C GLY A 155 20.88 -9.77 -8.59
N VAL A 156 20.54 -10.95 -9.11
CA VAL A 156 19.32 -11.13 -9.93
C VAL A 156 18.44 -12.22 -9.33
N THR A 157 17.27 -11.81 -8.84
CA THR A 157 16.29 -12.74 -8.25
C THR A 157 14.93 -12.61 -8.92
N PHE A 158 14.23 -13.73 -9.03
CA PHE A 158 12.85 -13.76 -9.50
C PHE A 158 11.99 -14.52 -8.51
N GLY A 159 10.68 -14.30 -8.55
CA GLY A 159 9.76 -15.08 -7.75
C GLY A 159 8.32 -14.94 -8.21
N ALA A 160 7.50 -15.83 -7.70
CA ALA A 160 6.06 -15.84 -7.91
C ALA A 160 5.34 -16.04 -6.57
N SER A 161 4.13 -15.51 -6.47
CA SER A 161 3.30 -15.65 -5.28
C SER A 161 1.83 -15.74 -5.64
N VAL A 162 1.06 -16.32 -4.72
CA VAL A 162 -0.39 -16.33 -4.73
C VAL A 162 -0.89 -15.68 -3.44
N ASP A 163 -1.91 -14.84 -3.57
CA ASP A 163 -2.62 -14.17 -2.49
C ASP A 163 -4.09 -14.60 -2.52
N GLY A 164 -4.62 -14.97 -1.35
CA GLY A 164 -6.04 -15.23 -1.14
C GLY A 164 -6.57 -14.29 -0.08
N SER A 165 -7.55 -13.46 -0.43
CA SER A 165 -8.02 -12.38 0.43
C SER A 165 -9.53 -12.24 0.46
N ARG A 166 -10.02 -11.68 1.58
CA ARG A 166 -11.40 -11.28 1.76
C ARG A 166 -11.47 -9.88 2.35
N THR A 167 -12.27 -9.03 1.73
CA THR A 167 -12.57 -7.68 2.21
C THR A 167 -14.04 -7.56 2.51
N ASN A 168 -14.37 -7.23 3.75
CA ASN A 168 -15.71 -6.82 4.14
C ASN A 168 -15.84 -5.31 3.99
N ILE A 169 -16.98 -4.87 3.48
CA ILE A 169 -17.29 -3.49 3.16
C ILE A 169 -18.54 -3.09 3.92
N ASP A 170 -18.44 -2.00 4.67
CA ASP A 170 -19.54 -1.38 5.39
C ASP A 170 -19.73 0.04 4.85
N VAL A 171 -20.92 0.31 4.33
CA VAL A 171 -21.37 1.62 3.82
C VAL A 171 -22.69 1.95 4.52
N PRO A 172 -23.00 3.22 4.82
CA PRO A 172 -24.33 3.56 5.34
C PRO A 172 -25.46 3.03 4.41
N GLY A 173 -26.28 2.10 4.93
CA GLY A 173 -27.39 1.49 4.20
C GLY A 173 -27.04 0.31 3.28
N ALA A 174 -25.77 -0.09 3.18
CA ALA A 174 -25.33 -1.20 2.34
C ALA A 174 -24.09 -1.92 2.89
N THR A 175 -23.95 -3.20 2.57
CA THR A 175 -22.76 -3.99 2.88
C THR A 175 -22.23 -4.66 1.63
N GLY A 176 -20.95 -5.01 1.64
CA GLY A 176 -20.35 -5.74 0.55
C GLY A 176 -19.23 -6.66 1.01
N ARG A 177 -18.83 -7.56 0.13
CA ARG A 177 -17.72 -8.47 0.32
C ARG A 177 -16.98 -8.69 -0.98
N ILE A 178 -15.67 -8.54 -0.96
CA ILE A 178 -14.79 -8.93 -2.07
C ILE A 178 -14.07 -10.20 -1.65
N ASP A 179 -14.18 -11.25 -2.44
CA ASP A 179 -13.36 -12.46 -2.34
C ASP A 179 -12.43 -12.47 -3.54
N LEU A 180 -11.11 -12.43 -3.32
CA LEU A 180 -10.15 -12.18 -4.39
C LEU A 180 -8.95 -13.13 -4.29
N THR A 181 -8.56 -13.70 -5.43
CA THR A 181 -7.30 -14.41 -5.60
C THR A 181 -6.40 -13.59 -6.52
N GLN A 182 -5.15 -13.41 -6.13
CA GLN A 182 -4.17 -12.67 -6.93
C GLN A 182 -2.93 -13.52 -7.16
N LEU A 183 -2.36 -13.39 -8.36
CA LEU A 183 -1.08 -13.95 -8.76
C LEU A 183 -0.10 -12.80 -8.89
N GLY A 184 1.10 -12.98 -8.32
CA GLY A 184 2.15 -11.98 -8.32
C GLY A 184 3.45 -12.53 -8.86
N LEU A 185 4.17 -11.70 -9.62
CA LEU A 185 5.54 -11.94 -10.06
C LEU A 185 6.45 -10.84 -9.50
N ILE A 186 7.67 -11.22 -9.15
CA ILE A 186 8.73 -10.31 -8.73
C ILE A 186 10.01 -10.53 -9.50
N GLY A 187 10.69 -9.42 -9.78
CA GLY A 187 12.07 -9.38 -10.24
C GLY A 187 12.85 -8.39 -9.41
N ASN A 188 14.09 -8.73 -9.08
CA ASN A 188 15.03 -7.86 -8.40
C ASN A 188 16.34 -7.83 -9.17
N PHE A 189 16.90 -6.64 -9.37
CA PHE A 189 18.17 -6.42 -10.04
C PHE A 189 19.05 -5.51 -9.21
N GLU A 190 20.18 -6.02 -8.74
CA GLU A 190 21.12 -5.33 -7.87
C GLU A 190 22.43 -5.09 -8.61
N HIS A 191 22.94 -3.86 -8.52
CA HIS A 191 24.24 -3.49 -9.06
C HIS A 191 24.94 -2.53 -8.10
N GLY A 192 25.88 -3.07 -7.31
CA GLY A 192 26.53 -2.32 -6.23
C GLY A 192 25.48 -1.85 -5.22
N PRO A 193 25.42 -0.55 -4.88
CA PRO A 193 24.41 -0.02 -3.95
C PRO A 193 23.02 0.17 -4.58
N TRP A 194 22.89 0.06 -5.89
CA TRP A 194 21.61 0.23 -6.57
C TRP A 194 20.80 -1.07 -6.57
N ASN A 195 19.50 -0.95 -6.37
CA ASN A 195 18.53 -2.04 -6.48
C ASN A 195 17.30 -1.56 -7.25
N LEU A 196 16.88 -2.33 -8.25
CA LEU A 196 15.65 -2.15 -9.00
C LEU A 196 14.74 -3.35 -8.76
N GLY A 197 13.66 -3.13 -8.02
CA GLY A 197 12.57 -4.08 -7.83
C GLY A 197 11.46 -3.83 -8.84
N VAL A 198 10.93 -4.90 -9.43
CA VAL A 198 9.75 -4.86 -10.31
C VAL A 198 8.75 -5.91 -9.86
N THR A 199 7.47 -5.54 -9.87
CA THR A 199 6.37 -6.44 -9.54
C THR A 199 5.27 -6.34 -10.58
N GLY A 200 4.62 -7.46 -10.85
CA GLY A 200 3.44 -7.54 -11.70
C GLY A 200 2.39 -8.41 -11.03
N ILE A 201 1.14 -7.96 -11.02
CA ILE A 201 0.04 -8.69 -10.38
C ILE A 201 -1.16 -8.81 -11.31
N TYR A 202 -1.87 -9.93 -11.18
CA TYR A 202 -3.16 -10.18 -11.80
C TYR A 202 -4.09 -10.79 -10.77
N GLY A 203 -5.26 -10.20 -10.59
CA GLY A 203 -6.26 -10.65 -9.63
C GLY A 203 -7.61 -10.93 -10.28
N PHE A 204 -8.32 -11.91 -9.75
CA PHE A 204 -9.65 -12.30 -10.17
C PHE A 204 -10.46 -12.77 -8.95
N GLY A 205 -11.75 -12.49 -8.97
CA GLY A 205 -12.60 -12.80 -7.84
C GLY A 205 -14.04 -12.36 -8.03
N ASN A 206 -14.78 -12.35 -6.93
CA ASN A 206 -16.19 -11.98 -6.91
C ASN A 206 -16.45 -10.90 -5.88
N VAL A 207 -17.34 -9.99 -6.23
CA VAL A 207 -17.92 -9.02 -5.32
C VAL A 207 -19.36 -9.43 -5.05
N HIS A 208 -19.70 -9.48 -3.77
CA HIS A 208 -21.06 -9.64 -3.29
C HIS A 208 -21.47 -8.30 -2.67
N SER A 209 -22.61 -7.76 -3.06
CA SER A 209 -23.17 -6.55 -2.46
C SER A 209 -24.59 -6.81 -1.99
N SER A 210 -24.99 -6.15 -0.93
CA SER A 210 -26.34 -6.16 -0.42
C SER A 210 -26.72 -4.81 0.14
N ARG A 211 -27.94 -4.35 -0.11
CA ARG A 211 -28.49 -3.13 0.48
C ARG A 211 -29.89 -3.40 1.01
N PHE A 212 -30.28 -2.61 2.00
CA PHE A 212 -31.69 -2.57 2.40
C PHE A 212 -32.48 -1.79 1.35
N ASP A 213 -33.56 -2.41 0.88
CA ASP A 213 -34.50 -1.85 -0.07
C ASP A 213 -35.91 -1.92 0.52
N THR A 214 -36.85 -1.22 -0.13
CA THR A 214 -38.27 -1.35 0.19
C THR A 214 -38.67 -2.82 0.01
N GLY A 215 -39.21 -3.44 1.06
CA GLY A 215 -39.67 -4.83 1.00
C GLY A 215 -38.61 -5.91 1.21
N GLY A 216 -37.34 -5.57 1.50
CA GLY A 216 -36.35 -6.58 1.89
C GLY A 216 -34.90 -6.23 1.57
N ILE A 217 -34.06 -7.25 1.47
CA ILE A 217 -32.65 -7.12 1.07
C ILE A 217 -32.56 -7.33 -0.44
N SER A 218 -31.95 -6.38 -1.14
CA SER A 218 -31.56 -6.53 -2.54
C SER A 218 -30.07 -6.86 -2.59
N SER A 219 -29.70 -7.92 -3.31
CA SER A 219 -28.34 -8.43 -3.36
C SER A 219 -27.87 -8.71 -4.78
N ALA A 220 -26.58 -8.55 -5.03
CA ALA A 220 -25.93 -8.84 -6.30
C ALA A 220 -24.60 -9.55 -6.10
N ALA A 221 -24.23 -10.37 -7.08
CA ALA A 221 -22.91 -10.97 -7.19
C ALA A 221 -22.36 -10.72 -8.60
N TYR A 222 -21.12 -10.24 -8.69
CA TYR A 222 -20.48 -9.90 -9.96
C TYR A 222 -18.97 -10.12 -9.88
N GLN A 223 -18.33 -10.32 -11.04
CA GLN A 223 -16.90 -10.61 -11.09
C GLN A 223 -16.08 -9.32 -10.95
N ALA A 224 -14.90 -9.46 -10.33
CA ALA A 224 -13.87 -8.45 -10.28
C ALA A 224 -12.56 -8.98 -10.87
N ARG A 225 -11.84 -8.10 -11.56
CA ARG A 225 -10.50 -8.34 -12.09
C ARG A 225 -9.62 -7.14 -11.77
N LEU A 226 -8.34 -7.40 -11.55
CA LEU A 226 -7.35 -6.35 -11.45
C LEU A 226 -6.04 -6.73 -12.11
N TRP A 227 -5.31 -5.70 -12.52
CA TRP A 227 -3.96 -5.77 -13.05
C TRP A 227 -3.15 -4.69 -12.37
N GLY A 228 -1.89 -4.98 -12.13
CA GLY A 228 -1.00 -3.97 -11.58
C GLY A 228 0.45 -4.23 -11.92
N THR A 229 1.21 -3.16 -12.05
CA THR A 229 2.66 -3.19 -12.12
C THR A 229 3.23 -2.14 -11.18
N MET A 230 4.38 -2.44 -10.58
CA MET A 230 5.11 -1.49 -9.75
C MET A 230 6.60 -1.65 -9.98
N ALA A 231 7.32 -0.54 -10.03
CA ALA A 231 8.77 -0.49 -10.06
C ALA A 231 9.28 0.37 -8.90
N GLU A 232 10.31 -0.12 -8.20
CA GLU A 232 10.98 0.59 -7.11
C GLU A 232 12.48 0.65 -7.40
N LEU A 233 13.02 1.86 -7.48
CA LEU A 233 14.46 2.11 -7.52
C LEU A 233 14.92 2.53 -6.12
N SER A 234 15.95 1.88 -5.60
CA SER A 234 16.50 2.17 -4.29
C SER A 234 18.03 2.22 -4.31
N TYR A 235 18.60 2.95 -3.35
CA TYR A 235 20.05 3.09 -3.20
C TYR A 235 20.47 2.82 -1.76
N TYR A 236 21.39 1.89 -1.54
CA TYR A 236 21.84 1.52 -0.20
C TYR A 236 22.97 2.43 0.29
N VAL A 237 22.77 3.06 1.45
CA VAL A 237 23.80 3.83 2.16
C VAL A 237 24.09 3.16 3.50
N ALA A 238 25.30 2.60 3.63
CA ALA A 238 25.79 2.09 4.91
C ALA A 238 26.07 3.24 5.88
N LEU A 239 25.59 3.11 7.11
CA LEU A 239 25.89 4.02 8.21
C LEU A 239 26.70 3.29 9.30
N PRO A 240 27.41 4.02 10.19
CA PRO A 240 28.12 3.41 11.31
C PRO A 240 27.18 2.59 12.20
N ASN A 241 27.75 1.62 12.93
CA ASN A 241 27.03 0.75 13.87
C ASN A 241 25.92 -0.09 13.23
N ASN A 242 26.17 -0.70 12.06
CA ASN A 242 25.19 -1.57 11.38
C ASN A 242 23.84 -0.90 11.10
N SER A 243 23.86 0.41 10.87
CA SER A 243 22.68 1.15 10.44
C SER A 243 22.71 1.35 8.93
N ARG A 244 21.55 1.61 8.33
CA ARG A 244 21.41 1.90 6.91
C ARG A 244 20.42 3.03 6.67
N PHE A 245 20.64 3.76 5.58
CA PHE A 245 19.64 4.63 4.98
C PHE A 245 19.44 4.23 3.52
N VAL A 246 18.19 4.15 3.09
CA VAL A 246 17.81 3.69 1.75
C VAL A 246 16.79 4.65 1.17
N PRO A 247 17.18 5.66 0.38
CA PRO A 247 16.23 6.43 -0.42
C PRO A 247 15.58 5.54 -1.49
N LYS A 248 14.31 5.84 -1.78
CA LYS A 248 13.45 5.06 -2.67
C LYS A 248 12.63 5.97 -3.58
N LEU A 249 12.53 5.56 -4.84
CA LEU A 249 11.62 6.12 -5.83
C LEU A 249 10.77 4.96 -6.38
N THR A 250 9.46 5.04 -6.18
CA THR A 250 8.52 4.00 -6.60
C THR A 250 7.50 4.58 -7.58
N ALA A 251 7.13 3.83 -8.60
CA ALA A 251 5.98 4.13 -9.44
C ALA A 251 5.11 2.88 -9.56
N ASP A 252 3.79 3.05 -9.47
CA ASP A 252 2.83 1.97 -9.67
C ASP A 252 1.71 2.36 -10.62
N TRP A 253 1.22 1.36 -11.34
CA TRP A 253 0.00 1.39 -12.12
C TRP A 253 -0.91 0.28 -11.65
N LEU A 254 -2.19 0.61 -11.49
CA LEU A 254 -3.25 -0.34 -11.19
C LEU A 254 -4.42 -0.10 -12.14
N HIS A 255 -5.02 -1.19 -12.59
CA HIS A 255 -6.26 -1.20 -13.33
C HIS A 255 -7.21 -2.21 -12.73
N THR A 256 -8.47 -1.82 -12.52
CA THR A 256 -9.52 -2.67 -11.99
C THR A 256 -10.68 -2.69 -12.97
N ARG A 257 -11.41 -3.80 -12.98
CA ARG A 257 -12.66 -3.94 -13.72
C ARG A 257 -13.64 -4.76 -12.90
N THR A 258 -14.87 -4.30 -12.79
CA THR A 258 -15.99 -5.11 -12.32
C THR A 258 -16.99 -5.26 -13.45
N ASP A 259 -17.60 -6.43 -13.53
CA ASP A 259 -18.65 -6.68 -14.49
C ASP A 259 -19.96 -5.99 -14.09
N SER A 260 -20.89 -5.91 -15.03
CA SER A 260 -22.25 -5.44 -14.76
C SER A 260 -22.95 -6.36 -13.77
N PHE A 261 -23.91 -5.81 -13.04
CA PHE A 261 -24.69 -6.57 -12.08
C PHE A 261 -26.19 -6.31 -12.22
N THR A 262 -26.98 -7.23 -11.71
CA THR A 262 -28.42 -7.06 -11.53
C THR A 262 -28.75 -7.61 -10.16
N GLU A 263 -29.39 -6.79 -9.33
CA GLU A 263 -29.82 -7.21 -8.02
C GLU A 263 -30.98 -8.21 -8.11
N THR A 264 -31.08 -9.04 -7.08
CA THR A 264 -32.21 -9.95 -6.85
C THR A 264 -32.64 -9.82 -5.40
N GLY A 265 -33.91 -10.10 -5.10
CA GLY A 265 -34.45 -10.02 -3.74
C GLY A 265 -35.53 -8.96 -3.60
N GLY A 266 -35.21 -7.84 -2.94
CA GLY A 266 -36.13 -6.77 -2.55
C GLY A 266 -37.10 -6.27 -3.64
N ALA A 267 -38.06 -5.42 -3.25
CA ALA A 267 -39.15 -5.06 -4.16
C ALA A 267 -38.67 -4.26 -5.39
N ASN A 268 -37.49 -3.63 -5.32
CA ASN A 268 -36.93 -2.76 -6.35
C ASN A 268 -35.48 -3.14 -6.67
N PRO A 269 -35.24 -4.27 -7.37
CA PRO A 269 -33.90 -4.64 -7.79
C PRO A 269 -33.38 -3.63 -8.83
N ILE A 270 -32.16 -3.12 -8.61
CA ILE A 270 -31.48 -2.25 -9.59
C ILE A 270 -30.48 -3.04 -10.42
N SER A 271 -30.12 -2.52 -11.59
CA SER A 271 -29.00 -3.03 -12.39
C SER A 271 -27.94 -1.95 -12.59
N GLY A 272 -26.69 -2.38 -12.71
CA GLY A 272 -25.54 -1.50 -12.87
C GLY A 272 -24.63 -1.95 -14.00
N SER A 273 -24.05 -0.98 -14.71
CA SER A 273 -23.08 -1.25 -15.77
C SER A 273 -21.75 -1.80 -15.23
N SER A 274 -20.95 -2.42 -16.11
CA SER A 274 -19.55 -2.70 -15.79
C SER A 274 -18.78 -1.39 -15.61
N VAL A 275 -17.80 -1.38 -14.70
CA VAL A 275 -16.95 -0.22 -14.44
C VAL A 275 -15.49 -0.65 -14.50
N SER A 276 -14.68 0.17 -15.17
CA SER A 276 -13.23 0.05 -15.16
C SER A 276 -12.63 1.29 -14.51
N ALA A 277 -11.55 1.10 -13.76
CA ALA A 277 -10.81 2.18 -13.15
C ALA A 277 -9.30 1.95 -13.34
N SER A 278 -8.53 3.03 -13.43
CA SER A 278 -7.08 2.98 -13.46
C SER A 278 -6.47 4.09 -12.63
N ARG A 279 -5.29 3.82 -12.07
CA ARG A 279 -4.51 4.78 -11.29
C ARG A 279 -3.04 4.61 -11.61
N ILE A 280 -2.33 5.73 -11.76
CA ILE A 280 -0.87 5.80 -11.78
C ILE A 280 -0.45 6.65 -10.60
N ARG A 281 0.56 6.18 -9.86
CA ARG A 281 1.16 6.96 -8.77
C ARG A 281 2.67 6.96 -8.86
N MET A 282 3.23 7.97 -8.23
CA MET A 282 4.64 8.08 -7.93
C MET A 282 4.81 8.25 -6.43
N MET A 283 5.87 7.67 -5.89
CA MET A 283 6.18 7.73 -4.47
C MET A 283 7.66 8.01 -4.29
N VAL A 284 7.97 8.94 -3.40
CA VAL A 284 9.35 9.31 -3.08
C VAL A 284 9.52 9.25 -1.57
N GLY A 285 10.53 8.53 -1.11
CA GLY A 285 10.73 8.36 0.31
C GLY A 285 12.04 7.67 0.63
N GLY A 286 12.08 7.05 1.81
CA GLY A 286 13.21 6.24 2.20
C GLY A 286 12.96 5.45 3.46
N GLU A 287 13.91 4.59 3.76
CA GLU A 287 13.94 3.71 4.91
C GLU A 287 15.21 3.95 5.72
N ILE A 288 15.09 3.87 7.04
CA ILE A 288 16.22 3.77 7.96
C ILE A 288 16.10 2.43 8.68
N GLY A 289 17.19 1.67 8.71
CA GLY A 289 17.24 0.38 9.38
C GLY A 289 18.46 0.23 10.28
N HIS A 290 18.36 -0.68 11.25
CA HIS A 290 19.45 -1.02 12.17
C HIS A 290 19.40 -2.51 12.50
N SER A 291 20.56 -3.16 12.45
CA SER A 291 20.68 -4.59 12.75
C SER A 291 21.69 -4.87 13.86
N TRP A 292 21.38 -5.84 14.71
CA TRP A 292 22.27 -6.29 15.79
C TRP A 292 22.23 -7.81 15.95
N LEU A 293 23.30 -8.36 16.54
CA LEU A 293 23.48 -9.80 16.75
C LEU A 293 23.34 -10.13 18.24
N VAL A 294 22.51 -11.12 18.57
CA VAL A 294 22.42 -11.71 19.91
C VAL A 294 22.43 -13.23 19.78
N ASP A 295 23.35 -13.92 20.44
CA ASP A 295 23.42 -15.39 20.47
C ASP A 295 23.28 -16.06 19.08
N ARG A 296 24.00 -15.51 18.08
CA ARG A 296 24.00 -15.92 16.66
C ARG A 296 22.70 -15.67 15.89
N THR A 297 21.73 -15.01 16.51
CA THR A 297 20.49 -14.54 15.88
C THR A 297 20.65 -13.08 15.48
N ILE A 298 20.29 -12.74 14.24
CA ILE A 298 20.30 -11.36 13.76
C ILE A 298 18.90 -10.77 13.91
N PHE A 299 18.84 -9.62 14.57
CA PHE A 299 17.65 -8.80 14.69
C PHE A 299 17.80 -7.61 13.76
N ASP A 300 16.72 -7.25 13.06
CA ASP A 300 16.66 -6.09 12.19
C ASP A 300 15.38 -5.30 12.48
N VAL A 301 15.53 -3.99 12.64
CA VAL A 301 14.40 -3.07 12.72
C VAL A 301 14.55 -2.02 11.64
N SER A 302 13.44 -1.67 11.00
CA SER A 302 13.41 -0.61 10.00
C SER A 302 12.14 0.22 10.09
N VAL A 303 12.26 1.49 9.75
CA VAL A 303 11.15 2.43 9.61
C VAL A 303 11.25 3.12 8.27
N TYR A 304 10.12 3.43 7.67
CA TYR A 304 10.09 4.13 6.40
C TYR A 304 9.03 5.22 6.40
N ALA A 305 9.24 6.21 5.54
CA ALA A 305 8.19 7.14 5.15
C ALA A 305 8.36 7.49 3.67
N ARG A 306 7.24 7.76 2.99
CA ARG A 306 7.20 8.21 1.60
C ARG A 306 6.04 9.16 1.37
N LEU A 307 6.27 10.15 0.52
CA LEU A 307 5.23 10.97 -0.08
C LEU A 307 4.67 10.21 -1.29
N VAL A 308 3.36 10.33 -1.49
CA VAL A 308 2.64 9.67 -2.59
C VAL A 308 1.87 10.70 -3.37
N GLU A 309 2.01 10.66 -4.69
CA GLU A 309 1.27 11.49 -5.62
C GLU A 309 0.53 10.62 -6.65
N ASN A 310 -0.77 10.82 -6.77
CA ASN A 310 -1.60 10.21 -7.80
C ASN A 310 -1.48 11.05 -9.08
N LEU A 311 -0.57 10.66 -9.97
CA LEU A 311 -0.33 11.33 -11.25
C LEU A 311 -1.54 11.28 -12.18
N SER A 312 -2.30 10.18 -12.13
CA SER A 312 -3.54 10.03 -12.88
C SER A 312 -4.47 9.07 -12.18
N GLN A 313 -5.76 9.39 -12.17
CA GLN A 313 -6.81 8.50 -11.70
C GLN A 313 -8.04 8.66 -12.59
N ASN A 314 -8.33 7.62 -13.36
CA ASN A 314 -9.50 7.54 -14.22
C ASN A 314 -10.43 6.46 -13.66
N ILE A 315 -11.61 6.87 -13.22
CA ILE A 315 -12.60 5.96 -12.66
C ILE A 315 -13.87 6.16 -13.46
N GLY A 316 -14.31 5.11 -14.15
CA GLY A 316 -15.56 5.14 -14.91
C GLY A 316 -16.76 5.37 -13.99
N ASP A 317 -17.77 6.07 -14.50
CA ASP A 317 -19.02 6.22 -13.79
C ASP A 317 -19.84 4.93 -13.86
N LEU A 318 -20.51 4.60 -12.76
CA LEU A 318 -21.48 3.52 -12.71
C LEU A 318 -22.82 4.03 -13.23
N ALA A 319 -23.29 3.46 -14.34
CA ALA A 319 -24.65 3.68 -14.82
C ALA A 319 -25.61 2.72 -14.12
N ILE A 320 -26.58 3.27 -13.38
CA ILE A 320 -27.60 2.54 -12.63
C ILE A 320 -28.95 2.70 -13.34
N SER A 321 -29.61 1.57 -13.58
CA SER A 321 -31.01 1.51 -13.99
C SER A 321 -31.85 1.06 -12.80
N ASP A 322 -32.71 1.98 -12.35
CA ASP A 322 -33.67 1.77 -11.26
C ASP A 322 -35.09 1.72 -11.85
N PRO A 323 -35.86 0.64 -11.65
CA PRO A 323 -37.22 0.52 -12.17
C PRO A 323 -38.19 1.63 -11.70
N ASN A 324 -37.91 2.30 -10.59
CA ASN A 324 -38.76 3.34 -10.03
C ASN A 324 -38.35 4.76 -10.42
N VAL A 325 -37.25 4.89 -11.18
CA VAL A 325 -36.76 6.19 -11.63
C VAL A 325 -36.76 6.22 -13.16
N ASN A 326 -37.32 7.29 -13.72
CA ASN A 326 -37.24 7.51 -15.15
C ASN A 326 -35.81 7.93 -15.53
N GLY A 327 -35.07 7.01 -16.16
CA GLY A 327 -33.75 7.25 -16.73
C GLY A 327 -32.60 6.55 -16.00
N VAL A 328 -31.40 6.68 -16.55
CA VAL A 328 -30.16 6.11 -16.00
C VAL A 328 -29.52 7.12 -15.06
N GLN A 329 -29.21 6.68 -13.84
CA GLN A 329 -28.46 7.47 -12.87
C GLN A 329 -26.97 7.16 -13.00
N PHE A 330 -26.12 8.18 -12.84
CA PHE A 330 -24.66 8.00 -12.87
C PHE A 330 -24.09 8.22 -11.47
N VAL A 331 -23.31 7.26 -10.98
CA VAL A 331 -22.62 7.34 -9.70
C VAL A 331 -21.12 7.36 -9.95
N THR A 332 -20.48 8.45 -9.53
CA THR A 332 -19.03 8.59 -9.65
C THR A 332 -18.33 7.65 -8.67
N GLY A 333 -17.28 6.98 -9.14
CA GLY A 333 -16.49 6.07 -8.33
C GLY A 333 -15.60 6.77 -7.28
N VAL A 334 -15.12 5.99 -6.33
CA VAL A 334 -14.34 6.50 -5.19
C VAL A 334 -12.93 6.89 -5.61
N ARG A 335 -12.60 8.18 -5.50
CA ARG A 335 -11.27 8.73 -5.77
C ARG A 335 -10.42 8.82 -4.50
N GLU A 336 -9.10 8.78 -4.65
CA GLU A 336 -8.13 9.02 -3.57
C GLU A 336 -7.52 10.41 -3.79
N SER A 337 -7.29 11.17 -2.71
CA SER A 337 -6.60 12.47 -2.78
C SER A 337 -5.34 12.41 -3.65
N SER A 338 -5.08 13.46 -4.42
CA SER A 338 -3.94 13.54 -5.33
C SER A 338 -2.59 13.43 -4.61
N MET A 339 -2.53 13.83 -3.35
CA MET A 339 -1.33 13.75 -2.52
C MET A 339 -1.62 13.08 -1.18
N GLY A 340 -0.60 12.44 -0.62
CA GLY A 340 -0.55 12.07 0.78
C GLY A 340 0.77 11.42 1.16
N ALA A 341 0.75 10.64 2.24
CA ALA A 341 1.94 10.03 2.79
C ALA A 341 1.67 8.59 3.25
N ASP A 342 2.69 7.76 3.18
CA ASP A 342 2.72 6.46 3.81
C ASP A 342 3.88 6.41 4.79
N ALA A 343 3.68 5.72 5.92
CA ALA A 343 4.72 5.49 6.90
C ALA A 343 4.50 4.16 7.60
N GLY A 344 5.58 3.53 8.05
CA GLY A 344 5.47 2.25 8.72
C GLY A 344 6.78 1.75 9.28
N ALA A 345 6.72 0.55 9.83
CA ALA A 345 7.84 -0.10 10.50
C ALA A 345 7.84 -1.59 10.21
N SER A 346 9.01 -2.19 10.31
CA SER A 346 9.22 -3.63 10.18
C SER A 346 10.25 -4.09 11.19
N PHE A 347 10.06 -5.33 11.63
CA PHE A 347 10.96 -6.03 12.52
C PHE A 347 11.16 -7.44 11.99
N SER A 348 12.41 -7.90 11.92
CA SER A 348 12.71 -9.26 11.52
C SER A 348 13.77 -9.91 12.39
N VAL A 349 13.68 -11.22 12.49
CA VAL A 349 14.57 -12.08 13.28
C VAL A 349 15.03 -13.22 12.38
N LYS A 350 16.34 -13.29 12.14
CA LYS A 350 16.98 -14.38 11.41
C LYS A 350 17.44 -15.43 12.41
N LEU A 351 16.65 -16.50 12.53
CA LEU A 351 16.86 -17.61 13.48
C LEU A 351 18.04 -18.49 13.07
N SER A 352 18.25 -18.66 11.76
CA SER A 352 19.35 -19.42 11.18
C SER A 352 19.68 -18.90 9.78
N GLN A 353 20.60 -19.54 9.06
CA GLN A 353 20.80 -19.24 7.64
C GLN A 353 19.55 -19.57 6.81
N LEU A 354 18.75 -20.54 7.26
CA LEU A 354 17.61 -21.09 6.53
C LEU A 354 16.29 -20.39 6.86
N ALA A 355 16.12 -19.80 8.05
CA ALA A 355 14.82 -19.32 8.52
C ALA A 355 14.85 -17.88 9.04
N ARG A 356 13.87 -17.08 8.58
CA ARG A 356 13.61 -15.70 9.04
C ARG A 356 12.13 -15.53 9.37
N LEU A 357 11.85 -14.87 10.49
CA LEU A 357 10.52 -14.40 10.85
C LEU A 357 10.48 -12.89 10.76
N TYR A 358 9.35 -12.32 10.36
CA TYR A 358 9.19 -10.88 10.28
C TYR A 358 7.76 -10.44 10.56
N ALA A 359 7.63 -9.20 11.00
CA ALA A 359 6.38 -8.50 11.18
C ALA A 359 6.51 -7.08 10.66
N ALA A 360 5.45 -6.56 10.06
CA ALA A 360 5.41 -5.22 9.51
C ALA A 360 4.08 -4.54 9.81
N TYR A 361 4.14 -3.22 9.88
CA TYR A 361 2.98 -2.34 10.00
C TYR A 361 3.11 -1.20 8.99
N ASP A 362 2.01 -0.89 8.32
CA ASP A 362 1.93 0.13 7.27
C ASP A 362 0.71 1.02 7.50
N GLY A 363 0.95 2.34 7.56
CA GLY A 363 -0.07 3.38 7.55
C GLY A 363 -0.09 4.10 6.20
N ARG A 364 -1.28 4.32 5.64
CA ARG A 364 -1.51 5.18 4.47
C ARG A 364 -2.44 6.31 4.86
N PHE A 365 -2.03 7.53 4.54
CA PHE A 365 -2.75 8.75 4.91
C PHE A 365 -2.93 9.62 3.67
N ARG A 366 -4.18 9.94 3.38
CA ARG A 366 -4.63 10.78 2.27
C ARG A 366 -5.70 11.72 2.83
N GLY A 367 -5.96 12.84 2.14
CA GLY A 367 -6.96 13.81 2.59
C GLY A 367 -8.36 13.24 2.81
N ASN A 368 -8.71 12.13 2.16
CA ASN A 368 -10.02 11.47 2.24
C ASN A 368 -9.95 9.95 2.55
N LEU A 369 -8.76 9.42 2.84
CA LEU A 369 -8.54 7.98 3.06
C LEU A 369 -7.47 7.74 4.11
N THR A 370 -7.79 6.90 5.09
CA THR A 370 -6.84 6.40 6.07
C THR A 370 -6.86 4.88 6.09
N SER A 371 -5.69 4.25 6.05
CA SER A 371 -5.55 2.79 6.09
C SER A 371 -4.45 2.36 7.06
N HIS A 372 -4.74 1.31 7.82
CA HIS A 372 -3.79 0.63 8.68
C HIS A 372 -3.70 -0.84 8.28
N SER A 373 -2.49 -1.35 8.11
CA SER A 373 -2.23 -2.74 7.74
C SER A 373 -1.16 -3.34 8.64
N GLY A 374 -1.32 -4.61 8.98
CA GLY A 374 -0.32 -5.40 9.69
C GLY A 374 -0.07 -6.72 8.95
N THR A 375 1.20 -7.15 8.93
CA THR A 375 1.65 -8.37 8.27
C THR A 375 2.57 -9.13 9.21
N ILE A 376 2.47 -10.45 9.22
CA ILE A 376 3.42 -11.36 9.86
C ILE A 376 3.78 -12.43 8.86
N GLY A 377 5.05 -12.77 8.75
CA GLY A 377 5.51 -13.77 7.80
C GLY A 377 6.73 -14.55 8.23
N ALA A 378 6.98 -15.60 7.47
CA ALA A 378 8.15 -16.47 7.59
C ALA A 378 8.76 -16.69 6.21
N GLU A 379 10.09 -16.65 6.14
CA GLU A 379 10.87 -16.94 4.93
C GLU A 379 11.82 -18.11 5.22
N PHE A 380 11.92 -19.03 4.26
CA PHE A 380 12.81 -20.17 4.27
C PHE A 380 13.73 -20.16 3.05
N ARG A 381 15.00 -20.54 3.21
CA ARG A 381 16.02 -20.61 2.16
C ARG A 381 16.66 -21.98 2.11
N PHE A 382 17.03 -22.44 0.90
CA PHE A 382 17.66 -23.75 0.66
C PHE A 382 18.29 -23.87 -0.73
#